data_AF-A0A081NF42-F1
#
_entry.id   AF-A0A081NF42-F1
#
_cell.length_a   1.000
_cell.length_b   1.000
_cell.length_c   1.000
_cell.angle_alpha   90.00
_cell.angle_beta   90.00
_cell.angle_gamma   90.00
#
_symmetry.space_group_name_H-M   'P 1'
#
loop_
_entity.id
_entity.type
_entity.pdbx_description
1 polymer ?
#
loop_
_entity_poly.entity_id
_entity_poly.type
_entity_poly.pdbx_seq_one_letter_code
_entity_poly.pdbx_strand_id
1 'polypeptide(L)'
;MILSKGAMTLAEGSQKNKYKTDATLILNGQEERKYVLRTAYDKLSMWKAKYAVNISPFYPRLKTSIKEAALIDNEIWVFGVNGTNPQHIIEAVKIAVEFYRVKPHDILGNIYIKNLNIEDESRYELDLLVQLNKELYKSTAEAINKACSHFGLQSDVNIHVYSASINNKIPENDLHQALKSGGANSVTTDSRKLIFKSGNNLGTRAAKIRTNMHVAKLSF
;
A
#
# COMPACT_ATOMS: atom_id res chain seq x y z
N MET A 1 6.51 20.38 15.37
CA MET A 1 5.66 19.92 14.25
C MET A 1 6.52 18.97 13.42
N ILE A 2 6.39 17.66 13.61
CA ILE A 2 7.30 16.67 12.99
C ILE A 2 6.55 16.04 11.81
N LEU A 3 6.96 16.43 10.60
CA LEU A 3 6.51 15.89 9.32
C LEU A 3 7.13 14.50 9.11
N SER A 4 6.32 13.45 9.02
CA SER A 4 6.79 12.09 8.70
C SER A 4 6.97 11.94 7.18
N LYS A 5 8.21 11.67 6.75
CA LYS A 5 8.72 11.91 5.38
C LYS A 5 8.78 10.69 4.45
N GLY A 6 7.88 9.73 4.61
CA GLY A 6 7.80 8.69 3.60
C GLY A 6 6.58 7.80 3.68
N ALA A 7 6.47 7.05 2.60
CA ALA A 7 5.27 6.39 2.16
C ALA A 7 5.58 4.93 1.78
N MET A 8 4.93 3.97 2.43
CA MET A 8 4.84 2.60 1.93
C MET A 8 3.56 2.44 1.10
N THR A 9 3.66 1.80 -0.06
CA THR A 9 2.49 1.55 -0.92
C THR A 9 2.32 0.06 -1.17
N LEU A 10 1.14 -0.48 -0.89
CA LEU A 10 0.77 -1.86 -1.22
C LEU A 10 -0.15 -1.86 -2.44
N ALA A 11 0.22 -2.54 -3.54
CA ALA A 11 -0.71 -2.81 -4.63
C ALA A 11 -0.42 -4.14 -5.36
N GLU A 12 -1.49 -4.68 -5.95
CA GLU A 12 -1.49 -5.83 -6.86
C GLU A 12 -2.07 -5.39 -8.23
N GLY A 13 -1.44 -5.73 -9.37
CA GLY A 13 -2.07 -5.64 -10.72
C GLY A 13 -1.25 -5.06 -11.91
N SER A 14 -1.58 -5.52 -13.15
CA SER A 14 -0.75 -5.83 -14.36
C SER A 14 -0.54 -4.78 -15.52
N GLN A 15 -0.29 -5.27 -16.75
CA GLN A 15 0.92 -5.15 -17.59
C GLN A 15 1.12 -3.91 -18.49
N LYS A 16 0.06 -3.21 -18.91
CA LYS A 16 0.19 -2.26 -20.04
C LYS A 16 0.36 -0.79 -19.64
N ASN A 17 0.15 -0.44 -18.37
CA ASN A 17 -0.12 0.94 -17.96
C ASN A 17 0.55 1.35 -16.65
N LYS A 18 1.89 1.28 -16.60
CA LYS A 18 2.72 1.88 -15.53
C LYS A 18 1.97 1.91 -14.20
N TYR A 19 1.86 0.75 -13.54
CA TYR A 19 1.26 0.65 -12.21
C TYR A 19 2.17 1.36 -11.21
N LYS A 20 2.27 2.68 -11.33
CA LYS A 20 2.51 3.53 -10.19
C LYS A 20 1.32 3.19 -9.29
N THR A 21 1.57 2.46 -8.20
CA THR A 21 0.54 2.35 -7.17
C THR A 21 0.08 3.79 -6.95
N ASP A 22 -1.21 4.08 -7.12
CA ASP A 22 -1.72 5.40 -6.75
C ASP A 22 -1.78 5.39 -5.22
N ALA A 23 -0.64 5.36 -4.55
CA ALA A 23 -0.09 6.53 -3.88
C ALA A 23 0.43 7.66 -4.78
N THR A 24 0.78 7.44 -6.05
CA THR A 24 1.29 8.52 -6.93
C THR A 24 0.21 9.55 -7.27
N LEU A 25 -1.06 9.14 -7.42
CA LEU A 25 -2.17 10.08 -7.65
C LEU A 25 -2.72 10.76 -6.38
N ILE A 26 -2.29 10.39 -5.16
CA ILE A 26 -2.85 10.97 -3.92
C ILE A 26 -1.87 11.81 -3.13
N LEU A 27 -1.26 12.74 -3.83
CA LEU A 27 -0.76 13.98 -3.24
C LEU A 27 -1.00 15.06 -4.29
N ASN A 28 -2.18 15.65 -4.27
CA ASN A 28 -2.43 16.84 -5.06
C ASN A 28 -1.61 18.00 -4.47
N GLY A 29 -0.35 18.13 -4.88
CA GLY A 29 0.26 19.41 -5.24
C GLY A 29 1.00 20.24 -4.19
N GLN A 30 1.33 19.76 -2.98
CA GLN A 30 1.99 20.62 -1.98
C GLN A 30 3.28 20.06 -1.34
N GLU A 31 3.50 18.74 -1.30
CA GLU A 31 4.69 18.17 -0.62
C GLU A 31 5.41 17.11 -1.46
N GLU A 32 6.73 17.27 -1.57
CA GLU A 32 7.63 16.39 -2.30
C GLU A 32 7.98 15.16 -1.44
N ARG A 33 7.69 13.95 -1.91
CA ARG A 33 8.00 12.72 -1.18
C ARG A 33 9.48 12.41 -1.30
N LYS A 34 10.22 12.56 -0.20
CA LYS A 34 11.66 12.33 -0.18
C LYS A 34 12.04 10.84 -0.19
N TYR A 35 11.23 9.98 0.45
CA TYR A 35 11.51 8.54 0.58
C TYR A 35 10.25 7.72 0.30
N VAL A 36 10.25 6.93 -0.78
CA VAL A 36 9.09 6.12 -1.20
C VAL A 36 9.49 4.65 -1.28
N LEU A 37 8.80 3.80 -0.52
CA LEU A 37 8.89 2.34 -0.63
C LEU A 37 7.64 1.82 -1.36
N ARG A 38 7.85 1.23 -2.52
CA ARG A 38 6.81 0.51 -3.26
C ARG A 38 6.90 -0.98 -2.94
N THR A 39 5.77 -1.62 -2.69
CA THR A 39 5.72 -3.08 -2.55
C THR A 39 4.77 -3.70 -3.55
N ALA A 40 5.10 -4.91 -3.99
CA ALA A 40 4.29 -5.70 -4.89
C ALA A 40 4.19 -7.14 -4.37
N TYR A 41 3.01 -7.74 -4.49
CA TYR A 41 2.80 -9.16 -4.13
C TYR A 41 3.53 -10.11 -5.08
N ASP A 42 3.52 -9.81 -6.37
CA ASP A 42 4.26 -10.58 -7.38
C ASP A 42 5.76 -10.62 -7.08
N LYS A 43 6.41 -11.76 -7.36
CA LYS A 43 7.88 -11.85 -7.45
C LYS A 43 8.41 -10.96 -8.58
N LEU A 44 9.67 -10.56 -8.54
CA LEU A 44 10.23 -9.64 -9.54
C LEU A 44 10.15 -10.22 -10.96
N SER A 45 10.33 -11.53 -11.13
CA SER A 45 10.21 -12.19 -12.44
C SER A 45 8.79 -12.13 -13.01
N MET A 46 7.78 -12.37 -12.18
CA MET A 46 6.36 -12.25 -12.55
C MET A 46 6.00 -10.80 -12.81
N TRP A 47 6.50 -9.88 -11.98
CA TRP A 47 6.34 -8.45 -12.18
C TRP A 47 6.97 -8.06 -13.52
N LYS A 48 8.24 -8.35 -13.81
CA LYS A 48 8.89 -8.07 -15.10
C LYS A 48 8.15 -8.68 -16.30
N ALA A 49 7.69 -9.92 -16.17
CA ALA A 49 6.89 -10.56 -17.21
C ALA A 49 5.58 -9.80 -17.45
N LYS A 50 5.04 -9.15 -16.41
CA LYS A 50 3.91 -8.20 -16.50
C LYS A 50 4.37 -6.79 -16.93
N TYR A 51 5.55 -6.25 -16.65
CA TYR A 51 5.85 -4.85 -17.01
C TYR A 51 7.19 -4.72 -17.75
N ALA A 52 7.12 -4.19 -18.98
CA ALA A 52 8.29 -3.84 -19.77
C ALA A 52 8.88 -2.50 -19.31
N VAL A 53 9.48 -2.49 -18.12
CA VAL A 53 10.08 -1.29 -17.49
C VAL A 53 11.58 -1.51 -17.28
N ASN A 54 12.37 -0.47 -17.52
CA ASN A 54 13.80 -0.49 -17.19
C ASN A 54 13.95 -0.59 -15.67
N ILE A 55 14.64 -1.62 -15.21
CA ILE A 55 14.87 -1.89 -13.81
C ILE A 55 16.36 -1.91 -13.53
N SER A 56 16.78 -1.26 -12.44
CA SER A 56 18.12 -1.46 -11.89
C SER A 56 18.01 -2.34 -10.66
N PRO A 57 18.62 -3.54 -10.63
CA PRO A 57 18.54 -4.40 -9.46
C PRO A 57 19.16 -3.70 -8.24
N PHE A 58 18.53 -3.86 -7.08
CA PHE A 58 19.08 -3.40 -5.81
C PHE A 58 19.41 -4.63 -4.96
N TYR A 59 20.68 -4.73 -4.53
CA TYR A 59 21.14 -5.79 -3.65
C TYR A 59 21.48 -5.18 -2.29
N PRO A 60 20.67 -5.44 -1.26
CA PRO A 60 20.99 -5.06 0.12
C PRO A 60 22.34 -5.64 0.53
N ARG A 61 23.10 -4.92 1.35
CA ARG A 61 24.45 -5.32 1.78
C ARG A 61 24.45 -6.58 2.65
N LEU A 62 23.35 -6.85 3.36
CA LEU A 62 23.19 -8.06 4.15
C LEU A 62 22.74 -9.20 3.22
N LYS A 63 23.50 -10.30 3.14
CA LYS A 63 23.07 -11.53 2.43
C LYS A 63 22.24 -12.40 3.38
N THR A 64 20.95 -12.09 3.51
CA THR A 64 19.98 -13.07 4.03
C THR A 64 18.92 -13.33 2.97
N SER A 65 17.92 -14.17 3.26
CA SER A 65 16.80 -14.55 2.37
C SER A 65 15.89 -13.38 1.99
N ILE A 66 16.46 -12.34 1.39
CA ILE A 66 15.84 -11.03 1.27
C ILE A 66 14.98 -10.99 0.01
N LYS A 67 13.79 -10.42 0.18
CA LYS A 67 12.88 -10.04 -0.91
C LYS A 67 13.65 -9.40 -2.06
N GLU A 68 13.27 -9.74 -3.28
CA GLU A 68 13.83 -9.09 -4.46
C GLU A 68 13.48 -7.60 -4.43
N ALA A 69 14.45 -6.75 -4.77
CA ALA A 69 14.25 -5.31 -4.83
C ALA A 69 14.87 -4.70 -6.09
N ALA A 70 14.27 -3.62 -6.58
CA ALA A 70 14.76 -2.89 -7.75
C ALA A 70 14.46 -1.40 -7.63
N LEU A 71 15.32 -0.59 -8.24
CA LEU A 71 15.08 0.84 -8.44
C LEU A 71 14.28 1.01 -9.73
N ILE A 72 13.13 1.69 -9.61
CA ILE A 72 12.23 2.01 -10.73
C ILE A 72 11.72 3.44 -10.52
N ASP A 73 11.84 4.29 -11.54
CA ASP A 73 11.46 5.72 -11.47
C ASP A 73 12.08 6.46 -10.24
N ASN A 74 13.32 6.11 -9.87
CA ASN A 74 14.04 6.61 -8.69
C ASN A 74 13.42 6.24 -7.32
N GLU A 75 12.48 5.30 -7.29
CA GLU A 75 11.89 4.77 -6.06
C GLU A 75 12.31 3.31 -5.84
N ILE A 76 12.49 2.90 -4.59
CA ILE A 76 12.79 1.51 -4.26
C ILE A 76 11.50 0.67 -4.28
N TRP A 77 11.54 -0.42 -5.04
CA TRP A 77 10.48 -1.42 -5.14
C TRP A 77 10.92 -2.72 -4.48
N VAL A 78 10.04 -3.33 -3.69
CA VAL A 78 10.25 -4.64 -3.06
C VAL A 78 9.15 -5.60 -3.50
N PHE A 79 9.54 -6.76 -3.99
CA PHE A 79 8.67 -7.73 -4.65
C PHE A 79 8.43 -8.96 -3.75
N GLY A 80 7.36 -9.72 -4.00
CA GLY A 80 7.00 -10.87 -3.18
C GLY A 80 6.46 -10.49 -1.80
N VAL A 81 5.94 -9.27 -1.62
CA VAL A 81 5.48 -8.75 -0.32
C VAL A 81 4.00 -9.10 -0.14
N ASN A 82 3.73 -9.91 0.87
CA ASN A 82 2.35 -10.19 1.30
C ASN A 82 2.00 -9.20 2.41
N GLY A 83 1.03 -8.32 2.14
CA GLY A 83 0.58 -7.31 3.09
C GLY A 83 -0.01 -7.86 4.39
N THR A 84 -0.44 -9.12 4.42
CA THR A 84 -0.92 -9.78 5.65
C THR A 84 0.19 -10.46 6.46
N ASN A 85 1.42 -10.50 5.94
CA ASN A 85 2.56 -11.09 6.63
C ASN A 85 3.46 -9.99 7.23
N PRO A 86 3.53 -9.86 8.57
CA PRO A 86 4.36 -8.83 9.23
C PRO A 86 5.84 -8.91 8.83
N GLN A 87 6.37 -10.12 8.67
CA GLN A 87 7.78 -10.32 8.33
C GLN A 87 8.10 -9.79 6.93
N HIS A 88 7.18 -9.93 5.97
CA HIS A 88 7.35 -9.37 4.63
C HIS A 88 7.38 -7.83 4.65
N ILE A 89 6.56 -7.20 5.49
CA ILE A 89 6.55 -5.74 5.68
C ILE A 89 7.88 -5.28 6.33
N ILE A 90 8.32 -5.97 7.38
CA ILE A 90 9.59 -5.68 8.07
C ILE A 90 10.78 -5.76 7.10
N GLU A 91 10.85 -6.79 6.27
CA GLU A 91 11.90 -6.94 5.26
C GLU A 91 11.88 -5.81 4.23
N ALA A 92 10.69 -5.45 3.72
CA ALA A 92 10.56 -4.34 2.77
C ALA A 92 11.00 -3.00 3.38
N VAL A 93 10.63 -2.73 4.62
CA VAL A 93 11.04 -1.52 5.34
C VAL A 93 12.55 -1.50 5.58
N LYS A 94 13.17 -2.63 5.96
CA LYS A 94 14.64 -2.74 6.12
C LYS A 94 15.37 -2.39 4.83
N ILE A 95 14.89 -2.90 3.69
CA ILE A 95 15.46 -2.58 2.36
C ILE A 95 15.36 -1.08 2.07
N ALA A 96 14.21 -0.46 2.31
CA ALA A 96 14.03 0.98 2.08
C ALA A 96 14.89 1.85 3.00
N VAL A 97 14.97 1.49 4.28
CA VAL A 97 15.81 2.15 5.28
C VAL A 97 17.28 2.10 4.86
N GLU A 98 17.75 0.96 4.38
CA GLU A 98 19.11 0.82 3.88
C GLU A 98 19.36 1.66 2.62
N PHE A 99 18.44 1.61 1.66
CA PHE A 99 18.53 2.34 0.39
C PHE A 99 18.58 3.87 0.61
N TYR A 100 17.63 4.41 1.37
CA TYR A 100 17.52 5.85 1.60
C TYR A 100 18.41 6.37 2.75
N ARG A 101 18.93 5.47 3.60
CA ARG A 101 19.69 5.80 4.83
C ARG A 101 18.86 6.63 5.82
N VAL A 102 17.64 6.17 6.10
CA VAL A 102 16.63 6.86 6.93
C VAL A 102 16.15 5.97 8.07
N LYS A 103 15.29 6.48 8.97
CA LYS A 103 14.73 5.66 10.06
C LYS A 103 13.46 4.93 9.58
N PRO A 104 13.07 3.80 10.20
CA PRO A 104 11.82 3.10 9.86
C PRO A 104 10.58 3.99 9.93
N HIS A 105 10.52 4.92 10.88
CA HIS A 105 9.45 5.92 10.99
C HIS A 105 9.32 6.79 9.72
N ASP A 106 10.43 7.11 9.06
CA ASP A 106 10.42 7.87 7.81
C ASP A 106 9.79 7.07 6.66
N ILE A 107 9.59 5.75 6.79
CA ILE A 107 8.95 4.92 5.75
C ILE A 107 7.52 4.54 6.17
N LEU A 108 7.32 4.21 7.45
CA LEU A 108 6.06 3.70 8.00
C LEU A 108 5.09 4.79 8.45
N GLY A 109 5.52 6.05 8.61
CA GLY A 109 4.67 7.11 9.14
C GLY A 109 3.38 7.36 8.35
N ASN A 110 3.41 7.14 7.04
CA ASN A 110 2.22 7.13 6.19
C ASN A 110 2.23 5.91 5.28
N ILE A 111 1.16 5.13 5.30
CA ILE A 111 1.01 3.91 4.50
C ILE A 111 -0.19 4.10 3.59
N TYR A 112 -0.03 3.81 2.31
CA TYR A 112 -1.04 4.01 1.29
C TYR A 112 -1.46 2.68 0.68
N ILE A 113 -2.75 2.40 0.73
CA ILE A 113 -3.36 1.16 0.28
C ILE A 113 -4.39 1.50 -0.79
N LYS A 114 -4.24 0.91 -1.98
CA LYS A 114 -5.22 1.05 -3.06
C LYS A 114 -5.85 -0.30 -3.35
N ASN A 115 -7.16 -0.42 -3.14
CA ASN A 115 -7.97 -1.58 -3.53
C ASN A 115 -7.35 -2.95 -3.17
N LEU A 116 -7.25 -3.25 -1.86
CA LEU A 116 -6.96 -4.62 -1.43
C LEU A 116 -8.21 -5.46 -1.67
N ASN A 117 -8.08 -6.44 -2.55
CA ASN A 117 -9.14 -7.35 -2.90
C ASN A 117 -8.60 -8.78 -2.84
N ILE A 118 -9.46 -9.72 -2.47
CA ILE A 118 -9.11 -11.15 -2.57
C ILE A 118 -8.93 -11.55 -4.04
N GLU A 119 -8.03 -12.49 -4.32
CA GLU A 119 -7.88 -13.06 -5.66
C GLU A 119 -9.13 -13.84 -6.10
N ASP A 120 -9.31 -14.02 -7.41
CA ASP A 120 -10.42 -14.79 -8.00
C ASP A 120 -11.84 -14.32 -7.59
N GLU A 121 -12.03 -13.00 -7.39
CA GLU A 121 -13.31 -12.43 -6.92
C GLU A 121 -14.55 -12.91 -7.67
N SER A 122 -14.43 -13.17 -8.98
CA SER A 122 -15.56 -13.62 -9.83
C SER A 122 -16.15 -14.96 -9.43
N ARG A 123 -15.49 -15.73 -8.54
CA ARG A 123 -15.95 -17.03 -8.07
C ARG A 123 -16.83 -16.97 -6.83
N TYR A 124 -16.95 -15.80 -6.20
CA TYR A 124 -17.60 -15.66 -4.92
C TYR A 124 -18.83 -14.76 -5.03
N GLU A 125 -19.86 -15.11 -4.28
CA GLU A 125 -21.03 -14.26 -4.06
C GLU A 125 -20.64 -13.01 -3.26
N LEU A 126 -21.41 -11.92 -3.44
CA LEU A 126 -21.08 -10.60 -2.88
C LEU A 126 -20.85 -10.63 -1.37
N ASP A 127 -21.68 -11.33 -0.60
CA ASP A 127 -21.58 -11.37 0.86
C ASP A 127 -20.28 -12.03 1.32
N LEU A 128 -19.89 -13.13 0.65
CA LEU A 128 -18.62 -13.81 0.91
C LEU A 128 -17.43 -12.93 0.50
N LEU A 129 -17.52 -12.21 -0.62
CA LEU A 129 -16.49 -11.24 -1.03
C LEU A 129 -16.28 -10.15 0.01
N VAL A 130 -17.36 -9.58 0.55
CA VAL A 130 -17.29 -8.56 1.59
C VAL A 130 -16.58 -9.12 2.82
N GLN A 131 -16.93 -10.33 3.25
CA GLN A 131 -16.28 -10.97 4.41
C GLN A 131 -14.79 -11.22 4.18
N LEU A 132 -14.40 -11.75 3.01
CA LEU A 132 -13.01 -12.03 2.67
C LEU A 132 -12.19 -10.75 2.60
N ASN A 133 -12.72 -9.69 1.97
CA ASN A 133 -12.05 -8.40 1.92
C ASN A 133 -11.93 -7.76 3.30
N LYS A 134 -12.95 -7.89 4.16
CA LYS A 134 -12.90 -7.42 5.54
C LYS A 134 -11.75 -8.07 6.32
N GLU A 135 -11.60 -9.39 6.20
CA GLU A 135 -10.49 -10.11 6.85
C GLU A 135 -9.13 -9.72 6.26
N LEU A 136 -9.05 -9.50 4.95
CA LEU A 136 -7.83 -9.02 4.28
C LEU A 136 -7.38 -7.65 4.80
N TYR A 137 -8.30 -6.69 4.92
CA TYR A 137 -8.00 -5.36 5.48
C TYR A 137 -7.60 -5.44 6.95
N LYS A 138 -8.32 -6.23 7.76
CA LYS A 138 -7.98 -6.47 9.16
C LYS A 138 -6.58 -7.06 9.31
N SER A 139 -6.31 -8.18 8.64
CA SER A 139 -5.01 -8.86 8.67
C SER A 139 -3.86 -7.97 8.20
N THR A 140 -4.10 -7.13 7.19
CA THR A 140 -3.10 -6.16 6.71
C THR A 140 -2.81 -5.10 7.77
N ALA A 141 -3.85 -4.55 8.40
CA ALA A 141 -3.68 -3.56 9.47
C ALA A 141 -2.95 -4.16 10.69
N GLU A 142 -3.26 -5.40 11.07
CA GLU A 142 -2.54 -6.12 12.13
C GLU A 142 -1.06 -6.34 11.77
N ALA A 143 -0.77 -6.68 10.51
CA ALA A 143 0.59 -6.89 10.04
C ALA A 143 1.41 -5.61 10.06
N ILE A 144 0.80 -4.49 9.64
CA ILE A 144 1.39 -3.15 9.76
C ILE A 144 1.65 -2.81 11.23
N ASN A 145 0.68 -3.05 12.11
CA ASN A 145 0.79 -2.78 13.54
C ASN A 145 1.97 -3.55 14.15
N LYS A 146 2.07 -4.86 13.87
CA LYS A 146 3.20 -5.72 14.29
C LYS A 146 4.54 -5.24 13.74
N ALA A 147 4.59 -4.78 12.48
CA ALA A 147 5.81 -4.22 11.90
C ALA A 147 6.23 -2.92 12.59
N CYS A 148 5.27 -2.04 12.92
CA CYS A 148 5.54 -0.81 13.67
C CYS A 148 6.09 -1.12 15.08
N SER A 149 5.50 -2.09 15.79
CA SER A 149 6.01 -2.57 17.07
C SER A 149 7.42 -3.16 16.97
N HIS A 150 7.71 -3.94 15.91
CA HIS A 150 9.05 -4.50 15.68
C HIS A 150 10.13 -3.42 15.59
N PHE A 151 9.83 -2.28 14.97
CA PHE A 151 10.75 -1.15 14.86
C PHE A 151 10.69 -0.18 16.05
N GLY A 152 9.86 -0.46 17.06
CA GLY A 152 9.73 0.38 18.25
C GLY A 152 9.26 1.80 17.95
N LEU A 153 8.32 1.97 17.01
CA LEU A 153 7.72 3.29 16.76
C LEU A 153 7.00 3.78 18.02
N GLN A 154 7.12 5.08 18.32
CA GLN A 154 6.50 5.78 19.46
C GLN A 154 5.61 6.94 19.02
N SER A 155 5.11 6.84 17.79
CA SER A 155 4.45 7.93 17.10
C SER A 155 3.31 7.36 16.28
N ASP A 156 2.31 8.20 16.04
CA ASP A 156 1.18 7.84 15.21
C ASP A 156 1.60 7.44 13.79
N VAL A 157 0.94 6.41 13.28
CA VAL A 157 1.05 5.93 11.89
C VAL A 157 -0.31 6.05 11.23
N ASN A 158 -0.34 6.63 10.03
CA ASN A 158 -1.57 6.79 9.26
C ASN A 158 -1.63 5.75 8.13
N ILE A 159 -2.70 4.97 8.09
CA ILE A 159 -3.04 4.08 6.98
C ILE A 159 -4.12 4.76 6.15
N HIS A 160 -3.74 5.16 4.94
CA HIS A 160 -4.59 5.80 3.93
C HIS A 160 -5.12 4.72 2.98
N VAL A 161 -6.44 4.51 2.96
CA VAL A 161 -7.10 3.54 2.08
C VAL A 161 -7.90 4.28 1.01
N TYR A 162 -7.61 3.99 -0.26
CA TYR A 162 -8.41 4.42 -1.39
C TYR A 162 -9.48 3.40 -1.71
N SER A 163 -10.72 3.84 -1.69
CA SER A 163 -11.88 3.06 -2.12
C SER A 163 -12.69 3.87 -3.14
N ALA A 164 -13.17 3.21 -4.20
CA ALA A 164 -14.16 3.82 -5.07
C ALA A 164 -15.48 4.01 -4.30
N SER A 165 -16.17 5.13 -4.48
CA SER A 165 -17.41 5.42 -3.74
C SER A 165 -18.57 4.46 -4.03
N ILE A 166 -18.42 3.59 -5.03
CA ILE A 166 -19.37 2.55 -5.44
C ILE A 166 -18.84 1.14 -5.18
N ASN A 167 -17.81 0.99 -4.33
CA ASN A 167 -17.23 -0.33 -4.05
C ASN A 167 -18.12 -1.15 -3.11
N ASN A 168 -19.05 -1.91 -3.68
CA ASN A 168 -19.91 -2.81 -2.90
C ASN A 168 -19.15 -4.01 -2.30
N LYS A 169 -17.90 -4.25 -2.71
CA LYS A 169 -17.09 -5.39 -2.24
C LYS A 169 -16.42 -5.14 -0.89
N ILE A 170 -16.44 -3.90 -0.40
CA ILE A 170 -16.12 -3.54 0.98
C ILE A 170 -16.84 -2.23 1.33
N PRO A 171 -18.07 -2.31 1.87
CA PRO A 171 -18.79 -1.12 2.33
C PRO A 171 -17.99 -0.32 3.36
N GLU A 172 -18.26 0.98 3.46
CA GLU A 172 -17.50 1.89 4.35
C GLU A 172 -17.47 1.41 5.80
N ASN A 173 -18.62 1.00 6.34
CA ASN A 173 -18.71 0.50 7.72
C ASN A 173 -17.86 -0.76 7.93
N ASP A 174 -17.85 -1.69 6.97
CA ASP A 174 -17.05 -2.90 7.04
C ASP A 174 -15.56 -2.60 6.93
N LEU A 175 -15.17 -1.67 6.07
CA LEU A 175 -13.78 -1.19 5.97
C LEU A 175 -13.32 -0.56 7.29
N HIS A 176 -14.12 0.35 7.85
CA HIS A 176 -13.80 1.03 9.11
C HIS A 176 -13.72 0.02 10.25
N GLN A 177 -14.64 -0.94 10.31
CA GLN A 177 -14.60 -1.99 11.31
C GLN A 177 -13.36 -2.89 11.14
N ALA A 178 -13.02 -3.30 9.91
CA ALA A 178 -11.83 -4.11 9.64
C ALA A 178 -10.55 -3.42 10.13
N LEU A 179 -10.38 -2.14 9.80
CA LEU A 179 -9.20 -1.36 10.19
C LEU A 179 -9.12 -1.19 11.72
N LYS A 180 -10.25 -0.93 12.39
CA LYS A 180 -10.33 -0.87 13.86
C LYS A 180 -10.00 -2.21 14.51
N SER A 181 -10.60 -3.30 14.02
CA SER A 181 -10.32 -4.65 14.49
C SER A 181 -8.86 -5.06 14.29
N GLY A 182 -8.16 -4.50 13.29
CA GLY A 182 -6.73 -4.70 13.09
C GLY A 182 -5.82 -3.80 13.93
N GLY A 183 -6.37 -2.95 14.80
CA GLY A 183 -5.64 -2.14 15.77
C GLY A 183 -5.69 -0.63 15.57
N ALA A 184 -6.48 -0.10 14.62
CA ALA A 184 -6.65 1.34 14.46
C ALA A 184 -7.51 1.94 15.58
N ASN A 185 -7.01 3.01 16.21
CA ASN A 185 -7.70 3.74 17.28
C ASN A 185 -8.84 4.61 16.72
N SER A 186 -8.64 5.14 15.51
CA SER A 186 -9.67 5.89 14.81
C SER A 186 -9.61 5.60 13.32
N VAL A 187 -10.76 5.71 12.67
CA VAL A 187 -10.90 5.65 11.22
C VAL A 187 -11.85 6.77 10.82
N THR A 188 -11.43 7.59 9.87
CA THR A 188 -12.22 8.72 9.38
C THR A 188 -12.21 8.72 7.86
N THR A 189 -13.25 9.26 7.25
CA THR A 189 -13.30 9.48 5.81
C THR A 189 -12.97 10.95 5.55
N ASP A 190 -12.02 11.21 4.66
CA ASP A 190 -11.69 12.57 4.22
C ASP A 190 -12.96 13.20 3.61
N SER A 191 -13.34 14.37 4.12
CA SER A 191 -14.54 15.09 3.69
C SER A 191 -14.42 15.67 2.29
N ARG A 192 -13.20 15.76 1.74
CA ARG A 192 -12.94 16.22 0.38
C ARG A 192 -13.43 15.17 -0.61
N LYS A 193 -14.25 15.61 -1.58
CA LYS A 193 -14.66 14.77 -2.72
C LYS A 193 -13.52 14.66 -3.71
N LEU A 194 -12.64 13.68 -3.49
CA LEU A 194 -11.52 13.42 -4.37
C LEU A 194 -12.03 12.78 -5.67
N ILE A 195 -11.70 13.40 -6.80
CA ILE A 195 -11.98 12.88 -8.12
C ILE A 195 -10.65 12.48 -8.74
N PHE A 196 -10.43 11.18 -8.90
CA PHE A 196 -9.26 10.68 -9.60
C PHE A 196 -9.63 10.15 -10.96
N LYS A 197 -8.71 10.34 -11.90
CA LYS A 197 -8.79 9.72 -13.21
C LYS A 197 -8.33 8.27 -13.06
N SER A 198 -9.27 7.37 -12.81
CA SER A 198 -9.00 5.94 -12.80
C SER A 198 -9.05 5.42 -14.22
N GLY A 199 -7.88 5.12 -14.78
CA GLY A 199 -7.74 4.48 -16.08
C GLY A 199 -8.16 3.02 -16.03
N ASN A 200 -8.62 2.48 -17.16
CA ASN A 200 -8.46 1.05 -17.37
C ASN A 200 -6.98 0.74 -17.62
N ASN A 201 -6.60 -0.53 -17.50
CA ASN A 201 -5.22 -1.00 -17.71
C ASN A 201 -4.75 -0.92 -19.19
N LEU A 202 -5.57 -0.32 -20.07
CA LEU A 202 -5.32 -0.11 -21.50
C LEU A 202 -5.06 1.36 -21.88
N GLY A 203 -5.39 2.33 -21.02
CA GLY A 203 -5.01 3.74 -21.16
C GLY A 203 -5.88 4.50 -22.15
N THR A 204 -6.81 3.78 -22.78
CA THR A 204 -7.77 4.26 -23.77
C THR A 204 -9.05 4.79 -23.14
N ARG A 205 -9.35 4.37 -21.91
CA ARG A 205 -10.52 4.83 -21.16
C ARG A 205 -10.08 5.17 -19.77
N ALA A 206 -10.51 6.35 -19.31
CA ALA A 206 -10.33 6.74 -17.95
C ALA A 206 -11.64 7.30 -17.44
N ALA A 207 -12.13 6.72 -16.35
CA ALA A 207 -13.28 7.22 -15.65
C ALA A 207 -12.78 8.21 -14.59
N LYS A 208 -13.44 9.36 -14.49
CA LYS A 208 -13.34 10.17 -13.28
C LYS A 208 -14.11 9.44 -12.20
N ILE A 209 -13.40 8.72 -11.35
CA ILE A 209 -13.99 8.00 -10.23
C ILE A 209 -13.94 8.92 -9.02
N ARG A 210 -15.10 9.12 -8.40
CA ARG A 210 -15.16 9.66 -7.05
C ARG A 210 -14.63 8.58 -6.11
N THR A 211 -13.54 8.89 -5.44
CA THR A 211 -12.94 7.99 -4.47
C THR A 211 -13.05 8.61 -3.10
N ASN A 212 -13.30 7.78 -2.11
CA ASN A 212 -13.15 8.16 -0.73
C ASN A 212 -11.72 7.83 -0.30
N MET A 213 -11.14 8.70 0.52
CA MET A 213 -9.90 8.40 1.23
C MET A 213 -10.25 8.17 2.69
N HIS A 214 -10.05 6.94 3.15
CA HIS A 214 -10.22 6.60 4.55
C HIS A 214 -8.85 6.66 5.23
N VAL A 215 -8.78 7.29 6.39
CA VAL A 215 -7.55 7.42 7.17
C VAL A 215 -7.76 6.71 8.49
N ALA A 216 -7.05 5.60 8.67
CA ALA A 216 -6.97 4.86 9.91
C ALA A 216 -5.69 5.24 10.67
N LYS A 217 -5.80 5.44 11.98
CA LYS A 217 -4.69 5.89 12.84
C LYS A 217 -4.29 4.79 13.82
N LEU A 218 -3.05 4.33 13.73
CA LEU A 218 -2.40 3.50 14.75
C LEU A 218 -1.62 4.42 15.70
N SER A 219 -1.70 4.19 17.01
CA SER A 219 -0.90 4.92 18.00
C SER A 219 -0.04 3.96 18.81
N PHE A 220 1.19 4.39 19.11
CA PHE A 220 2.22 3.61 19.81
C PHE A 220 2.90 4.47 20.86
#